data_AF-A0A842HV72-F1
#
_entry.id   AF-A0A842HV72-F1
#
_cell.length_a   1.000
_cell.length_b   1.000
_cell.length_c   1.000
_cell.angle_alpha   90.00
_cell.angle_beta   90.00
_cell.angle_gamma   90.00
#
_symmetry.space_group_name_H-M   'P 1'
#
loop_
_entity.id
_entity.type
_entity.pdbx_description
1 polymer ?
#
loop_
_entity_poly.entity_id
_entity_poly.type
_entity_poly.pdbx_seq_one_letter_code
_entity_poly.pdbx_strand_id
1 'polypeptide(L)'
;MRSTSPISTSSRLGGWAALALLAACAQPAAGDGGSETGDTPGSAGPAEMWGIWAIGFETSNFVGCASESDCPEPGEDNGCWLDFTSEAAAQLDPALRDRRDHWRYRMRIRGTREEGAGGYGHLGAYECQITAEEILSMERVP
;
A
#
# COMPACT_ATOMS: atom_id res chain seq x y z
N MET A 1 28.96 -22.13 -48.12
CA MET A 1 29.95 -22.93 -47.37
C MET A 1 29.31 -23.37 -46.06
N ARG A 2 29.43 -24.65 -45.75
CA ARG A 2 28.87 -25.30 -44.55
C ARG A 2 29.65 -24.86 -43.31
N SER A 3 28.98 -24.60 -42.19
CA SER A 3 29.49 -24.98 -40.88
C SER A 3 28.34 -25.06 -39.87
N THR A 4 28.00 -26.29 -39.52
CA THR A 4 27.17 -26.69 -38.38
C THR A 4 28.09 -27.14 -37.26
N SER A 5 27.77 -26.80 -36.00
CA SER A 5 27.94 -27.57 -34.73
C SER A 5 28.20 -26.63 -33.52
N PRO A 6 28.02 -27.06 -32.26
CA PRO A 6 27.03 -28.00 -31.71
C PRO A 6 26.31 -27.46 -30.45
N ILE A 7 25.21 -28.13 -30.10
CA ILE A 7 24.56 -28.08 -28.78
C ILE A 7 25.46 -28.82 -27.77
N SER A 8 25.70 -28.22 -26.60
CA SER A 8 26.33 -28.90 -25.46
C SER A 8 25.41 -28.81 -24.23
N THR A 9 24.81 -29.95 -23.90
CA THR A 9 24.17 -30.27 -22.62
C THR A 9 25.21 -30.50 -21.54
N SER A 10 25.03 -29.92 -20.36
CA SER A 10 25.53 -30.51 -19.12
C SER A 10 24.66 -30.14 -17.93
N SER A 11 24.05 -31.18 -17.39
CA SER A 11 23.36 -31.28 -16.12
C SER A 11 24.26 -30.92 -14.95
N ARG A 12 23.71 -30.37 -13.86
CA ARG A 12 23.59 -31.07 -12.57
C ARG A 12 22.97 -30.20 -11.47
N LEU A 13 22.03 -30.85 -10.80
CA LEU A 13 21.42 -30.58 -9.51
C LEU A 13 22.43 -30.14 -8.43
N GLY A 14 22.01 -29.16 -7.62
CA GLY A 14 22.63 -28.76 -6.36
C GLY A 14 22.17 -27.35 -6.00
N GLY A 15 21.57 -27.05 -4.86
CA GLY A 15 21.27 -27.85 -3.69
C GLY A 15 20.15 -27.17 -2.92
N TRP A 16 19.34 -28.00 -2.27
CA TRP A 16 18.43 -27.57 -1.23
C TRP A 16 19.24 -27.42 0.06
N ALA A 17 19.26 -26.22 0.63
CA ALA A 17 19.71 -26.02 2.00
C ALA A 17 18.81 -24.95 2.64
N ALA A 18 17.67 -25.42 3.13
CA ALA A 18 16.94 -24.74 4.17
C ALA A 18 17.76 -24.84 5.47
N LEU A 19 18.13 -23.71 6.05
CA LEU A 19 18.44 -23.61 7.48
C LEU A 19 17.42 -22.66 8.10
N ALA A 20 16.35 -23.25 8.64
CA ALA A 20 15.51 -22.63 9.65
C ALA A 20 15.81 -23.34 10.96
N LEU A 21 16.36 -22.62 11.93
CA LEU A 21 16.43 -23.02 13.34
C LEU A 21 16.82 -21.81 14.17
N LEU A 22 15.84 -21.26 14.90
CA LEU A 22 16.02 -20.90 16.30
C LEU A 22 14.69 -21.10 17.02
N ALA A 23 14.79 -21.94 18.05
CA ALA A 23 13.74 -22.50 18.88
C ALA A 23 13.11 -21.43 19.80
N ALA A 24 11.79 -21.46 19.94
CA ALA A 24 11.07 -21.94 21.13
C ALA A 24 11.00 -20.94 22.29
N CYS A 25 9.81 -20.36 22.47
CA CYS A 25 9.27 -20.11 23.80
C CYS A 25 7.92 -20.85 23.90
N ALA A 26 7.83 -21.64 24.95
CA ALA A 26 6.88 -22.71 25.18
C ALA A 26 5.44 -22.23 25.39
N GLN A 27 4.49 -23.04 24.89
CA GLN A 27 3.08 -23.05 25.28
C GLN A 27 2.90 -23.56 26.72
N PRO A 28 1.77 -23.22 27.35
CA PRO A 28 0.73 -24.23 27.61
C PRO A 28 -0.67 -23.65 27.35
N ALA A 29 -1.78 -24.36 27.20
CA ALA A 29 -2.14 -25.74 26.92
C ALA A 29 -3.63 -25.68 26.53
N ALA A 30 -4.07 -26.58 25.64
CA ALA A 30 -5.44 -27.06 25.44
C ALA A 30 -6.62 -26.08 25.67
N GLY A 31 -7.16 -25.57 24.56
CA GLY A 31 -8.56 -25.18 24.45
C GLY A 31 -9.14 -25.81 23.18
N ASP A 32 -9.77 -26.98 23.32
CA ASP A 32 -10.68 -27.52 22.31
C ASP A 32 -11.88 -26.57 22.18
N GLY A 33 -12.04 -25.97 21.01
CA GLY A 33 -13.13 -25.05 20.71
C GLY A 33 -13.02 -24.61 19.27
N GLY A 34 -13.63 -25.37 18.37
CA GLY A 34 -13.62 -25.08 16.95
C GLY A 34 -14.22 -23.71 16.64
N SER A 35 -13.71 -23.10 15.58
CA SER A 35 -14.54 -22.45 14.57
C SER A 35 -13.63 -22.12 13.40
N GLU A 36 -13.88 -22.80 12.29
CA GLU A 36 -13.38 -22.39 10.99
C GLU A 36 -13.99 -21.02 10.67
N THR A 37 -13.25 -19.95 10.94
CA THR A 37 -13.48 -18.66 10.29
C THR A 37 -12.29 -18.43 9.39
N GLY A 38 -12.49 -18.70 8.10
CA GLY A 38 -11.61 -18.20 7.06
C GLY A 38 -11.62 -16.68 7.14
N ASP A 39 -10.57 -16.11 7.72
CA ASP A 39 -10.22 -14.71 7.59
C ASP A 39 -9.84 -14.47 6.13
N THR A 40 -10.86 -14.35 5.27
CA THR A 40 -10.75 -13.49 4.10
C THR A 40 -10.37 -12.12 4.65
N PRO A 41 -9.34 -11.42 4.14
CA PRO A 41 -9.04 -10.05 4.56
C PRO A 41 -10.26 -9.18 4.27
N GLY A 42 -11.17 -9.12 5.23
CA GLY A 42 -12.41 -8.38 5.14
C GLY A 42 -12.04 -6.94 5.31
N SER A 43 -12.23 -6.17 4.24
CA SER A 43 -12.12 -4.71 4.22
C SER A 43 -12.71 -4.17 5.51
N ALA A 44 -11.84 -3.70 6.41
CA ALA A 44 -12.28 -3.05 7.63
C ALA A 44 -13.15 -1.88 7.18
N GLY A 45 -14.34 -1.73 7.78
CA GLY A 45 -15.26 -0.66 7.43
C GLY A 45 -14.60 0.72 7.56
N PRO A 46 -15.25 1.79 7.06
CA PRO A 46 -14.62 3.10 6.93
C PRO A 46 -14.08 3.62 8.27
N ALA A 47 -12.81 4.02 8.29
CA ALA A 47 -12.09 4.52 9.45
C ALA A 47 -11.54 5.93 9.19
N GLU A 48 -11.32 6.68 10.28
CA GLU A 48 -10.61 7.95 10.21
C GLU A 48 -9.09 7.72 10.12
N MET A 49 -8.43 8.44 9.23
CA MET A 49 -7.00 8.30 8.96
C MET A 49 -6.36 9.69 8.82
N TRP A 50 -5.18 9.82 9.39
CA TRP A 50 -4.28 10.95 9.14
C TRP A 50 -3.23 10.54 8.11
N GLY A 51 -2.78 11.48 7.28
CA GLY A 51 -1.69 11.24 6.35
C GLY A 51 -1.17 12.46 5.62
N ILE A 52 -0.06 12.28 4.92
CA ILE A 52 0.44 13.20 3.90
C ILE A 52 0.08 12.65 2.52
N TRP A 53 -0.68 13.42 1.76
CA TRP A 53 -0.92 13.17 0.34
C TRP A 53 0.02 14.01 -0.50
N ALA A 54 0.89 13.39 -1.28
CA ALA A 54 1.63 14.08 -2.32
C ALA A 54 0.92 13.91 -3.66
N ILE A 55 0.60 15.02 -4.30
CA ILE A 55 0.00 15.04 -5.63
C ILE A 55 1.12 14.90 -6.66
N GLY A 56 0.97 13.96 -7.59
CA GLY A 56 1.88 13.78 -8.69
C GLY A 56 1.15 13.05 -9.82
N PHE A 57 1.41 13.46 -11.07
CA PHE A 57 0.96 12.69 -12.21
C PHE A 57 1.66 11.32 -12.16
N GLU A 58 0.87 10.25 -12.06
CA GLU A 58 1.32 8.84 -11.94
C GLU A 58 2.03 8.46 -10.64
N THR A 59 2.49 9.43 -9.85
CA THR A 59 3.27 9.23 -8.61
C THR A 59 2.55 9.68 -7.34
N SER A 60 1.25 9.95 -7.42
CA SER A 60 0.43 10.34 -6.27
C SER A 60 0.45 9.25 -5.18
N ASN A 61 0.93 9.58 -3.99
CA ASN A 61 1.00 8.68 -2.85
C ASN A 61 0.41 9.30 -1.59
N PHE A 62 -0.17 8.46 -0.74
CA PHE A 62 -0.64 8.83 0.59
C PHE A 62 0.08 8.00 1.65
N VAL A 63 0.79 8.69 2.54
CA VAL A 63 1.52 8.08 3.65
C VAL A 63 0.74 8.32 4.92
N GLY A 64 0.15 7.24 5.46
CA GLY A 64 -0.64 7.30 6.69
C GLY A 64 0.22 7.51 7.94
N CYS A 65 -0.35 8.19 8.94
CA CYS A 65 0.25 8.46 10.24
C CYS A 65 -0.75 8.18 11.38
N ALA A 66 -0.24 7.91 12.58
CA ALA A 66 -1.07 7.61 13.74
C ALA A 66 -1.88 8.83 14.24
N SER A 67 -1.30 10.02 14.09
CA SER A 67 -1.91 11.28 14.48
C SER A 67 -1.35 12.43 13.64
N GLU A 68 -1.97 13.61 13.71
CA GLU A 68 -1.52 14.82 13.01
C GLU A 68 -0.05 15.17 13.29
N SER A 69 0.39 15.01 14.54
CA SER A 69 1.76 15.31 14.97
C SER A 69 2.79 14.24 14.58
N ASP A 70 2.33 13.03 14.24
CA ASP A 70 3.18 11.90 13.87
C ASP A 70 3.35 11.75 12.36
N CYS A 71 2.80 12.68 11.58
CA CYS A 71 2.89 12.61 10.13
C CYS A 71 4.32 12.86 9.66
N PRO A 72 4.86 11.98 8.80
CA PRO A 72 6.24 12.10 8.36
C PRO A 72 6.45 13.43 7.65
N GLU A 73 7.67 13.95 7.75
CA GLU A 73 8.10 15.03 6.88
C GLU A 73 7.96 14.58 5.42
N PRO A 74 7.63 15.49 4.50
CA PRO A 74 7.24 15.06 3.17
C PRO A 74 8.42 14.45 2.39
N GLY A 75 8.36 13.15 2.07
CA GLY A 75 9.42 12.38 1.41
C GLY A 75 8.91 11.22 0.54
N GLU A 76 9.82 10.56 -0.19
CA GLU A 76 9.54 9.48 -1.17
C GLU A 76 9.24 8.11 -0.53
N ASP A 77 8.54 8.08 0.60
CA ASP A 77 8.21 6.82 1.26
C ASP A 77 7.10 6.06 0.50
N ASN A 78 7.17 4.73 0.57
CA ASN A 78 6.20 3.78 0.01
C ASN A 78 4.81 3.96 0.66
N GLY A 79 4.05 4.95 0.17
CA GLY A 79 2.66 5.19 0.55
C GLY A 79 1.69 4.27 -0.18
N CYS A 80 0.39 4.43 0.08
CA CYS A 80 -0.68 3.82 -0.70
C CYS A 80 -1.10 4.74 -1.85
N TRP A 81 -1.73 4.18 -2.88
CA TRP A 81 -2.49 4.99 -3.82
C TRP A 81 -3.69 5.62 -3.11
N LEU A 82 -3.91 6.92 -3.27
CA LEU A 82 -5.11 7.58 -2.76
C LEU A 82 -6.10 7.80 -3.89
N ASP A 83 -7.28 7.23 -3.72
CA ASP A 83 -8.45 7.45 -4.55
C ASP A 83 -9.56 8.13 -3.76
N PHE A 84 -10.52 8.70 -4.48
CA PHE A 84 -11.62 9.44 -3.90
C PHE A 84 -12.94 8.93 -4.47
N THR A 85 -13.91 8.72 -3.59
CA THR A 85 -15.31 8.67 -4.00
C THR A 85 -15.72 9.98 -4.69
N SER A 86 -16.80 9.94 -5.48
CA SER A 86 -17.39 11.13 -6.09
C SER A 86 -17.68 12.24 -5.08
N GLU A 87 -18.14 11.86 -3.89
CA GLU A 87 -18.51 12.71 -2.77
C GLU A 87 -17.28 13.39 -2.15
N ALA A 88 -16.21 12.64 -1.89
CA ALA A 88 -14.95 13.20 -1.40
C ALA A 88 -14.27 14.08 -2.46
N ALA A 89 -14.27 13.64 -3.72
CA ALA A 89 -13.66 14.37 -4.83
C ALA A 89 -14.32 15.74 -5.07
N ALA A 90 -15.61 15.89 -4.74
CA ALA A 90 -16.33 17.15 -4.79
C ALA A 90 -15.90 18.17 -3.71
N GLN A 91 -15.24 17.71 -2.63
CA GLN A 91 -14.72 18.54 -1.54
C GLN A 91 -13.33 19.10 -1.84
N LEU A 92 -12.62 18.54 -2.82
CA LEU A 92 -11.31 19.03 -3.25
C LEU A 92 -11.43 20.40 -3.93
N ASP A 93 -10.48 21.29 -3.67
CA ASP A 93 -10.34 22.53 -4.41
C ASP A 93 -10.20 22.20 -5.91
N PRO A 94 -11.08 22.73 -6.79
CA PRO A 94 -11.02 22.49 -8.23
C PRO A 94 -9.64 22.79 -8.83
N ALA A 95 -8.90 23.75 -8.27
CA ALA A 95 -7.55 24.07 -8.73
C ALA A 95 -6.60 22.88 -8.59
N LEU A 96 -6.82 21.96 -7.66
CA LEU A 96 -5.98 20.75 -7.48
C LEU A 96 -6.07 19.80 -8.66
N ARG A 97 -7.23 19.75 -9.34
CA ARG A 97 -7.48 18.85 -10.48
C ARG A 97 -6.61 19.21 -11.68
N ASP A 98 -6.26 20.49 -11.81
CA ASP A 98 -5.47 21.02 -12.92
C ASP A 98 -3.98 21.15 -12.60
N ARG A 99 -3.56 20.89 -11.35
CA ARG A 99 -2.17 21.07 -10.94
C ARG A 99 -1.33 19.85 -11.28
N ARG A 100 -0.27 20.10 -12.03
CA ARG A 100 0.82 19.13 -12.25
C ARG A 100 1.97 19.32 -11.26
N ASP A 101 1.86 20.31 -10.39
CA ASP A 101 2.89 20.68 -9.43
C ASP A 101 2.87 19.70 -8.26
N HIS A 102 4.04 19.21 -7.85
CA HIS A 102 4.24 18.25 -6.77
C HIS A 102 3.93 18.86 -5.38
N TRP A 103 2.67 19.21 -5.16
CA TRP A 103 2.19 19.75 -3.89
C TRP A 103 1.85 18.64 -2.93
N ARG A 104 2.00 18.95 -1.64
CA ARG A 104 1.78 18.00 -0.57
C ARG A 104 0.76 18.56 0.41
N TYR A 105 -0.06 17.67 0.92
CA TYR A 105 -1.20 18.01 1.75
C TYR A 105 -1.19 17.15 3.00
N ARG A 106 -1.25 17.78 4.16
CA ARG A 106 -1.63 17.10 5.38
C ARG A 106 -3.13 16.93 5.36
N MET A 107 -3.62 15.71 5.51
CA MET A 107 -5.03 15.38 5.41
C MET A 107 -5.51 14.56 6.60
N ARG A 108 -6.75 14.82 7.00
CA ARG A 108 -7.58 13.88 7.76
C ARG A 108 -8.73 13.44 6.87
N ILE A 109 -8.89 12.14 6.70
CA ILE A 109 -9.95 11.55 5.85
C ILE A 109 -10.72 10.49 6.63
N ARG A 110 -11.93 10.21 6.17
CA ARG A 110 -12.65 8.97 6.50
C ARG A 110 -12.69 8.11 5.24
N GLY A 111 -12.33 6.84 5.35
CA GLY A 111 -12.30 5.96 4.17
C GLY A 111 -11.89 4.52 4.50
N THR A 112 -11.70 3.72 3.47
CA THR A 112 -11.24 2.33 3.59
C THR A 112 -9.80 2.18 3.13
N ARG A 113 -9.15 1.13 3.63
CA ARG A 113 -7.81 0.72 3.22
C ARG A 113 -7.87 -0.70 2.70
N GLU A 114 -7.34 -0.91 1.52
CA GLU A 114 -7.24 -2.22 0.88
C GLU A 114 -5.77 -2.56 0.69
N GLU A 115 -5.38 -3.75 1.17
CA GLU A 115 -4.04 -4.31 1.08
C GLU A 115 -4.00 -5.42 0.03
N GLY A 116 -2.90 -5.53 -0.70
CA GLY A 116 -2.63 -6.70 -1.55
C GLY A 116 -1.81 -6.36 -2.78
N ALA A 117 -1.42 -7.39 -3.54
CA ALA A 117 -0.68 -7.25 -4.81
C ALA A 117 -1.50 -6.60 -5.95
N GLY A 118 -2.56 -5.86 -5.61
CA GLY A 118 -3.35 -5.09 -6.54
C GLY A 118 -2.47 -3.99 -7.10
N GLY A 119 -2.29 -3.97 -8.42
CA GLY A 119 -1.60 -2.88 -9.09
C GLY A 119 -2.44 -1.61 -9.00
N TYR A 120 -2.36 -0.93 -7.86
CA TYR A 120 -3.05 0.33 -7.64
C TYR A 120 -2.23 1.50 -8.19
N GLY A 121 -2.91 2.61 -8.48
CA GLY A 121 -2.35 3.78 -9.14
C GLY A 121 -2.12 3.60 -10.64
N HIS A 122 -1.70 4.68 -11.30
CA HIS A 122 -1.63 4.72 -12.77
C HIS A 122 -0.63 3.70 -13.35
N LEU A 123 0.46 3.43 -12.63
CA LEU A 123 1.49 2.46 -13.03
C LEU A 123 1.30 1.08 -12.40
N GLY A 124 0.27 0.90 -11.56
CA GLY A 124 0.02 -0.35 -10.85
C GLY A 124 1.14 -0.74 -9.87
N ALA A 125 1.85 0.24 -9.30
CA ALA A 125 3.05 0.02 -8.50
C ALA A 125 2.81 0.03 -6.98
N TYR A 126 1.62 0.41 -6.53
CA TYR A 126 1.31 0.53 -5.10
C TYR A 126 0.77 -0.79 -4.54
N GLU A 127 1.26 -1.20 -3.37
CA GLU A 127 0.83 -2.44 -2.67
C GLU A 127 -0.46 -2.27 -1.85
N CYS A 128 -1.01 -1.06 -1.84
CA CYS A 128 -2.26 -0.72 -1.14
C CYS A 128 -2.98 0.46 -1.80
N GLN A 129 -4.28 0.54 -1.58
CA GLN A 129 -5.14 1.67 -1.93
C GLN A 129 -5.90 2.18 -0.70
N ILE A 130 -6.01 3.50 -0.61
CA ILE A 130 -6.92 4.18 0.28
C ILE A 130 -8.04 4.79 -0.57
N THR A 131 -9.28 4.51 -0.22
CA THR A 131 -10.44 5.15 -0.86
C THR A 131 -11.05 6.12 0.14
N ALA A 132 -10.86 7.42 -0.08
CA ALA A 132 -11.44 8.46 0.74
C ALA A 132 -12.94 8.65 0.42
N GLU A 133 -13.77 8.51 1.45
CA GLU A 133 -15.22 8.74 1.40
C GLU A 133 -15.57 10.17 1.85
N GLU A 134 -14.76 10.76 2.73
CA GLU A 134 -14.92 12.12 3.23
C GLU A 134 -13.56 12.78 3.54
N ILE A 135 -13.43 14.08 3.25
CA ILE A 135 -12.24 14.87 3.60
C ILE A 135 -12.58 15.72 4.82
N LEU A 136 -12.06 15.33 5.98
CA LEU A 136 -12.33 15.98 7.26
C LEU A 136 -11.45 17.23 7.50
N SER A 137 -10.23 17.23 6.95
CA SER A 137 -9.36 18.40 6.86
C SER A 137 -8.31 18.21 5.77
N MET A 138 -7.85 19.31 5.18
CA MET A 138 -6.78 19.32 4.20
C MET A 138 -6.02 20.64 4.27
N GLU A 139 -4.72 20.59 4.50
CA GLU A 139 -3.84 21.74 4.56
C GLU A 139 -2.61 21.52 3.68
N ARG A 140 -2.25 22.52 2.87
CA ARG A 140 -1.04 22.45 2.07
C ARG A 140 0.21 22.56 2.95
N VAL A 141 1.12 21.61 2.79
CA VAL A 141 2.44 21.62 3.44
C VAL A 141 3.45 22.31 2.49
N PRO A 142 4.34 23.20 3.00
CA PRO A 142 5.34 23.89 2.19
C PRO A 142 6.35 22.96 1.52
#